data_AF-A0A5C6XYY0-F1
#
_entry.id   AF-A0A5C6XYY0-F1
#
_cell.length_a   1.000
_cell.length_b   1.000
_cell.length_c   1.000
_cell.angle_alpha   90.00
_cell.angle_beta   90.00
_cell.angle_gamma   90.00
#
_symmetry.space_group_name_H-M   'P 1'
#
loop_
_entity.id
_entity.type
_entity.pdbx_description
1 polymer ?
#
loop_
_entity_poly.entity_id
_entity_poly.type
_entity_poly.pdbx_seq_one_letter_code
_entity_poly.pdbx_strand_id
1 'polypeptide(L)' 'MKKQILNIGKALSRAEQKEVFGGDVITEEPPQDSTNAWVTCGNGAMFKSYGCGSYADSMCENHSGFLYCSEWGW' A
#
# COMPACT_ATOMS: atom_id res chain seq x y z
N MET A 1 -28.89 -26.94 7.40
CA MET A 1 -27.61 -27.64 7.69
C MET A 1 -26.84 -26.83 8.72
N LYS A 2 -26.45 -27.47 9.84
CA LYS A 2 -25.68 -26.86 10.95
C LYS A 2 -24.39 -26.24 10.40
N LYS A 3 -24.24 -24.91 10.46
CA LYS A 3 -22.96 -24.25 10.20
C LYS A 3 -22.22 -24.11 11.54
N GLN A 4 -21.15 -24.90 11.69
CA GLN A 4 -20.21 -24.81 12.80
C GLN A 4 -19.65 -23.40 12.83
N ILE A 5 -19.87 -22.70 13.95
CA ILE A 5 -19.14 -21.48 14.26
C ILE A 5 -17.72 -21.95 14.60
N LEU A 6 -16.85 -21.93 13.59
CA LEU A 6 -15.42 -22.16 13.78
C LEU A 6 -14.92 -21.03 14.67
N ASN A 7 -14.28 -21.36 15.79
CA ASN A 7 -13.79 -20.39 16.77
C ASN A 7 -12.71 -19.47 16.15
N ILE A 8 -13.12 -18.36 15.54
CA ILE A 8 -12.26 -17.26 15.05
C ILE A 8 -11.80 -16.42 16.26
N GLY A 9 -11.18 -17.06 17.24
CA GLY A 9 -10.70 -16.41 18.47
C GLY A 9 -9.21 -16.63 18.74
N LYS A 10 -8.53 -17.43 17.92
CA LYS A 10 -7.08 -17.58 17.97
C LYS A 10 -6.48 -16.76 16.84
N ALA A 11 -5.68 -15.77 17.18
CA ALA A 11 -4.80 -15.12 16.22
C ALA A 11 -3.89 -16.21 15.64
N LEU A 12 -4.18 -16.64 14.42
CA LEU A 12 -3.35 -17.59 13.68
C LEU A 12 -1.99 -16.95 13.48
N SER A 13 -0.92 -17.72 13.68
CA SER A 13 0.42 -17.24 13.37
C SER A 13 0.56 -16.98 11.86
N ARG A 14 1.51 -16.14 11.47
CA ARG A 14 1.72 -15.74 10.07
C ARG A 14 1.90 -16.95 9.12
N ALA A 15 2.45 -18.06 9.63
CA ALA A 15 2.58 -19.31 8.89
C ALA A 15 1.22 -20.03 8.68
N GLU A 16 0.39 -20.08 9.72
CA GLU A 16 -0.96 -20.69 9.66
C GLU A 16 -1.92 -19.86 8.80
N GLN A 17 -1.80 -18.53 8.80
CA GLN A 17 -2.57 -17.67 7.90
C GLN A 17 -2.25 -17.95 6.43
N LYS A 18 -0.99 -18.28 6.12
CA LYS A 18 -0.59 -18.61 4.75
C LYS A 18 -1.20 -19.93 4.27
N GLU A 19 -1.33 -20.93 5.16
CA GLU A 19 -2.02 -22.18 4.83
C GLU A 19 -3.54 -22.02 4.70
N VAL A 20 -4.16 -21.21 5.56
CA VAL A 20 -5.63 -21.05 5.56
C VAL A 20 -6.12 -20.16 4.41
N PHE A 21 -5.39 -19.10 4.07
CA PHE A 21 -5.81 -18.13 3.04
C PHE A 21 -5.20 -18.38 1.65
N GLY A 22 -4.31 -19.37 1.50
CA GLY A 22 -3.94 -19.93 0.19
C GLY A 22 -3.19 -19.00 -0.78
N GLY A 23 -2.60 -17.91 -0.31
CA GLY A 23 -1.93 -16.92 -1.16
C GLY A 23 -1.65 -15.62 -0.41
N ASP A 24 -0.82 -14.76 -1.02
CA ASP A 24 -0.31 -13.54 -0.39
C ASP A 24 -1.39 -12.76 0.37
N VAL A 25 -1.06 -12.41 1.60
CA VAL A 25 -1.91 -11.62 2.50
C VAL A 25 -2.28 -10.36 1.74
N ILE A 26 -3.57 -10.18 1.46
CA ILE A 26 -4.13 -8.95 0.90
C ILE A 26 -3.91 -7.87 1.96
N THR A 27 -2.75 -7.23 1.94
CA THR A 27 -2.53 -5.98 2.62
C THR A 27 -3.34 -4.95 1.86
N GLU A 28 -4.39 -4.45 2.49
CA GLU A 28 -5.21 -3.36 1.98
C GLU A 28 -4.29 -2.26 1.43
N GLU A 29 -4.21 -2.14 0.10
CA GLU A 29 -3.52 -1.03 -0.52
C GLU A 29 -4.22 0.26 -0.04
N PRO A 30 -3.47 1.25 0.49
CA PRO A 30 -4.10 2.50 0.92
C PRO A 30 -4.86 3.12 -0.26
N PRO A 31 -5.99 3.81 0.00
CA PRO A 31 -6.82 4.37 -1.05
C PRO A 31 -5.97 5.20 -2.01
N GLN A 32 -5.97 4.82 -3.28
CA GLN A 32 -5.28 5.54 -4.34
C GLN A 32 -6.01 6.87 -4.55
N ASP A 33 -5.33 7.98 -4.30
CA ASP A 33 -5.86 9.31 -4.60
C ASP A 33 -6.09 9.44 -6.11
N SER A 34 -7.28 9.88 -6.53
CA SER A 34 -7.71 9.88 -7.93
C SER A 34 -7.09 10.99 -8.81
N THR A 35 -6.05 11.66 -8.32
CA THR A 35 -5.35 12.78 -8.97
C THR A 35 -4.03 12.31 -9.56
N ASN A 36 -3.63 12.81 -10.74
CA ASN A 36 -2.30 12.53 -11.25
C ASN A 36 -1.27 13.42 -10.54
N ALA A 37 -0.13 12.85 -10.17
CA ALA A 37 0.90 13.57 -9.44
C ALA A 37 2.32 13.26 -9.93
N TRP A 38 3.21 14.23 -9.76
CA TRP A 38 4.63 14.16 -10.05
C TRP A 38 5.31 14.26 -8.71
N VAL A 39 6.02 13.20 -8.33
CA VAL A 39 6.78 13.16 -7.09
C VAL A 39 8.23 13.36 -7.43
N THR A 40 8.88 14.30 -6.76
CA THR A 40 10.32 14.50 -6.85
C THR A 40 10.94 14.06 -5.53
N CYS A 41 11.95 13.21 -5.63
CA CYS A 41 12.69 12.69 -4.48
C CYS A 41 13.95 13.53 -4.22
N GLY A 42 14.54 13.39 -3.04
CA GLY A 42 15.69 14.19 -2.59
C GLY A 42 16.93 14.07 -3.47
N ASN A 43 17.09 12.97 -4.21
CA ASN A 43 18.17 12.80 -5.19
C ASN A 43 17.87 13.43 -6.57
N GLY A 44 16.72 14.11 -6.73
CA GLY A 44 16.27 14.71 -7.98
C GLY A 44 15.52 13.75 -8.92
N ALA A 45 15.32 12.48 -8.55
CA ALA A 45 14.51 11.55 -9.33
C ALA A 45 13.04 12.00 -9.34
N MET A 46 12.39 11.86 -10.50
CA MET A 46 10.98 12.22 -10.68
C MET A 46 10.16 10.99 -11.08
N PHE A 47 9.05 10.75 -10.40
CA PHE A 47 8.15 9.63 -10.63
C PHE A 47 6.70 10.10 -10.82
N LYS A 48 5.95 9.36 -11.64
CA LYS A 48 4.50 9.52 -11.71
C LYS A 48 3.86 8.77 -10.53
N SER A 49 3.03 9.49 -9.78
CA SER A 49 2.21 8.96 -8.68
C SER A 49 0.74 9.26 -8.95
N TYR A 50 -0.11 8.62 -8.15
CA TYR A 50 -1.53 8.93 -8.06
C TYR A 50 -1.74 9.62 -6.70
N GLY A 51 -1.79 10.96 -6.75
CA GLY A 51 -1.75 11.87 -5.61
C GLY A 51 -0.41 11.97 -4.89
N CYS A 52 -0.39 12.85 -3.87
CA CYS A 52 0.75 13.10 -2.99
C CYS A 52 0.66 12.38 -1.64
N GLY A 53 -0.18 11.35 -1.50
CA GLY A 53 -0.35 10.59 -0.27
C GLY A 53 0.82 9.63 0.04
N SER A 54 0.59 8.68 0.94
CA SER A 54 1.62 7.73 1.42
C SER A 54 2.30 6.93 0.30
N TYR A 55 1.61 6.72 -0.82
CA TYR A 55 2.20 6.08 -2.00
C TYR A 55 3.33 6.92 -2.62
N ALA A 56 3.16 8.24 -2.70
CA ALA A 56 4.20 9.16 -3.17
C ALA A 56 5.45 9.13 -2.27
N ASP A 57 5.26 9.06 -0.96
CA ASP A 57 6.37 8.89 -0.01
C ASP A 57 7.11 7.55 -0.22
N SER A 58 6.35 6.46 -0.37
CA SER A 58 6.93 5.12 -0.59
C SER A 58 7.78 5.05 -1.86
N MET A 59 7.41 5.78 -2.92
CA MET A 59 8.21 5.88 -4.14
C MET A 59 9.59 6.48 -3.91
N CYS A 60 9.76 7.33 -2.88
CA CYS A 60 11.02 8.01 -2.61
C CYS A 60 11.87 7.36 -1.51
N GLU A 61 11.43 6.24 -0.92
CA GLU A 61 12.16 5.54 0.15
C GLU A 61 13.61 5.21 -0.24
N ASN A 62 13.84 4.81 -1.50
CA ASN A 62 15.17 4.50 -2.04
C ASN A 62 15.86 5.68 -2.75
N HIS A 63 15.27 6.89 -2.70
CA HIS A 63 15.69 8.05 -3.50
C HIS A 63 16.00 9.28 -2.66
N SER A 64 16.57 9.07 -1.46
CA SER A 64 16.88 10.12 -0.47
C SER A 64 15.65 10.81 0.13
N GLY A 65 14.51 10.11 0.14
CA GLY A 65 13.27 10.59 0.72
C GLY A 65 12.47 11.52 -0.19
N PHE A 66 11.25 11.82 0.22
CA PHE A 66 10.35 12.74 -0.49
C PHE A 66 10.87 14.18 -0.42
N LEU A 67 10.82 14.90 -1.55
CA LEU A 67 11.19 16.31 -1.61
C LEU A 67 9.96 17.20 -1.84
N TYR A 68 9.26 16.99 -2.95
CA TYR A 68 8.01 17.69 -3.24
C TYR A 68 7.13 16.87 -4.17
N CYS A 69 5.84 17.18 -4.15
CA CYS A 69 4.86 16.58 -5.04
C CYS A 69 3.97 17.66 -5.67
N SER A 70 3.63 17.45 -6.94
CA SER A 70 2.81 18.37 -7.74
C SER A 70 1.68 17.59 -8.38
N GLU A 71 0.44 17.92 -8.02
CA GLU A 71 -0.76 17.31 -8.57
C GLU A 71 -1.28 18.14 -9.75
N TRP A 72 -1.84 17.47 -10.76
CA TRP A 72 -2.62 18.12 -11.81
C TRP A 72 -3.96 17.43 -11.98
N GLY A 73 -4.97 18.26 -12.24
CA GLY A 73 -6.28 17.80 -12.68
C GLY A 73 -6.20 17.19 -14.08
N TRP A 74 -7.21 16.39 -14.40
CA TRP A 74 -7.43 15.86 -15.75
C TRP A 74 -7.72 16.97 -16.76
#